data_AF-A0A4D4LIF6-F1
#
_entry.id   AF-A0A4D4LIF6-F1
#
_cell.length_a   1.000
_cell.length_b   1.000
_cell.length_c   1.000
_cell.angle_alpha   90.00
_cell.angle_beta   90.00
_cell.angle_gamma   90.00
#
_symmetry.space_group_name_H-M   'P 1'
#
loop_
_entity.id
_entity.type
_entity.pdbx_description
1 polymer ?
#
loop_
_entity_poly.entity_id
_entity_poly.type
_entity_poly.pdbx_seq_one_letter_code
_entity_poly.pdbx_strand_id
1 'polypeptide(L)'
;MDAAIVDGTAHLTAVTHGMMAAGGWRDQRGTNLLDGGCPFYGTYETADGGYMAVGPLERKFYTEFIELLGIADRAPARDDFDSWAALRTAIADRFKERSREEWTAVFDTSDACVAPVLSLREAPSHPQLAARSTFLDHGGITQPAPAPRFSATPGAVRRTPARPGADTDEVARDWGVTSLIEGNPS
;
A
#
# COMPACT_ATOMS: atom_id res chain seq x y z
N MET A 1 -19.78 20.66 -9.57
CA MET A 1 -18.45 20.02 -9.55
C MET A 1 -18.36 19.17 -10.80
N ASP A 2 -17.43 19.47 -11.70
CA ASP A 2 -17.05 18.55 -12.78
C ASP A 2 -15.85 17.74 -12.28
N ALA A 3 -15.99 16.43 -12.24
CA ALA A 3 -15.02 15.52 -11.62
C ALA A 3 -14.68 14.40 -12.60
N ALA A 4 -13.81 14.71 -13.56
CA ALA A 4 -13.37 13.77 -14.58
C ALA A 4 -12.25 12.85 -14.05
N ILE A 5 -12.40 11.54 -14.26
CA ILE A 5 -11.39 10.53 -13.88
C ILE A 5 -10.04 10.85 -14.51
N VAL A 6 -10.04 11.24 -15.79
CA VAL A 6 -8.80 11.53 -16.53
C VAL A 6 -8.01 12.68 -15.90
N ASP A 7 -8.66 13.76 -15.49
CA ASP A 7 -8.01 14.90 -14.85
C ASP A 7 -7.44 14.53 -13.48
N GLY A 8 -8.21 13.76 -12.70
CA GLY A 8 -7.76 13.22 -11.41
C GLY A 8 -6.54 12.32 -11.56
N THR A 9 -6.55 11.40 -12.52
CA THR A 9 -5.40 10.51 -12.77
C THR A 9 -4.17 11.26 -13.26
N ALA A 10 -4.33 12.26 -14.15
CA ALA A 10 -3.22 13.10 -14.59
C ALA A 10 -2.62 13.93 -13.44
N HIS A 11 -3.45 14.37 -12.50
CA HIS A 11 -2.97 15.07 -11.30
C HIS A 11 -2.19 14.12 -10.37
N LEU A 12 -2.66 12.88 -10.17
CA LEU A 12 -1.95 11.88 -9.36
C LEU A 12 -0.56 11.54 -9.93
N THR A 13 -0.34 11.67 -11.24
CA THR A 13 0.96 11.43 -11.89
C THR A 13 1.84 12.68 -12.02
N ALA A 14 1.48 13.81 -11.38
CA ALA A 14 2.25 15.05 -11.47
C ALA A 14 3.73 14.89 -11.05
N VAL A 15 4.01 14.06 -10.04
CA VAL A 15 5.39 13.75 -9.60
C VAL A 15 6.16 13.04 -10.71
N THR A 16 5.56 12.07 -11.38
CA THR A 16 6.18 11.34 -12.50
C THR A 16 6.49 12.28 -13.67
N HIS A 17 5.58 13.18 -14.01
CA HIS A 17 5.83 14.22 -15.02
C HIS A 17 6.98 15.16 -14.62
N GLY A 18 7.05 15.57 -13.35
CA GLY A 18 8.16 16.36 -12.82
C GLY A 18 9.50 15.63 -12.90
N MET A 19 9.54 14.35 -12.53
CA MET A 19 10.73 13.51 -12.63
C MET A 19 11.19 13.32 -14.08
N MET A 20 10.25 13.10 -15.00
CA MET A 20 10.55 12.98 -16.43
C MET A 20 11.14 14.28 -16.99
N ALA A 21 10.55 15.44 -16.64
CA ALA A 21 11.08 16.74 -17.02
C ALA A 21 12.48 17.02 -16.44
N ALA A 22 12.77 16.50 -15.25
CA ALA A 22 14.08 16.56 -14.62
C ALA A 22 15.08 15.49 -15.10
N GLY A 23 14.69 14.61 -16.04
CA GLY A 23 15.52 13.51 -16.53
C GLY A 23 15.67 12.31 -15.58
N GLY A 24 14.94 12.29 -14.47
CA GLY A 24 14.94 11.22 -13.46
C GLY A 24 13.95 10.09 -13.73
N TRP A 25 13.16 10.17 -14.81
CA TRP A 25 12.21 9.14 -15.23
C TRP A 25 12.28 8.92 -16.74
N ARG A 26 12.23 7.66 -17.16
CA ARG A 26 12.15 7.21 -18.56
C ARG A 26 10.76 6.66 -18.82
N ASP A 27 10.17 7.04 -19.96
CA ASP A 27 8.88 6.51 -20.41
C ASP A 27 9.02 5.09 -20.97
N GLN A 28 9.43 4.18 -20.09
CA GLN A 28 9.62 2.77 -20.34
C GLN A 28 9.30 2.02 -19.05
N ARG A 29 8.43 1.02 -19.15
CA ARG A 29 7.97 0.25 -18.00
C ARG A 29 9.11 -0.56 -17.36
N GLY A 30 9.26 -0.45 -16.05
CA GLY A 30 10.13 -1.32 -15.25
C GLY A 30 11.61 -0.98 -15.37
N THR A 31 11.94 0.27 -15.71
CA THR A 31 13.33 0.72 -15.86
C THR A 31 13.67 1.91 -14.96
N ASN A 32 12.75 2.27 -14.05
CA ASN A 32 12.85 3.42 -13.18
C ASN A 32 13.03 3.02 -11.72
N LEU A 33 13.26 4.04 -10.88
CA LEU A 33 13.49 3.84 -9.45
C LEU A 33 12.26 3.29 -8.73
N LEU A 34 11.05 3.68 -9.14
CA LEU A 34 9.81 3.43 -8.40
C LEU A 34 8.82 2.48 -9.10
N ASP A 35 9.22 1.83 -10.19
CA ASP A 35 8.36 0.96 -11.00
C ASP A 35 8.82 -0.51 -11.05
N GLY A 36 9.75 -0.88 -10.17
CA GLY A 36 10.36 -2.21 -10.08
C GLY A 36 11.69 -2.36 -10.84
N GLY A 37 12.12 -1.34 -11.60
CA GLY A 37 13.42 -1.35 -12.29
C GLY A 37 14.63 -1.36 -11.36
N CYS A 38 14.50 -0.77 -10.17
CA CYS A 38 15.53 -0.77 -9.14
C CYS A 38 15.53 -2.08 -8.31
N PRO A 39 16.67 -2.78 -8.12
CA PRO A 39 16.74 -4.00 -7.32
C PRO A 39 16.37 -3.79 -5.85
N PHE A 40 16.63 -2.62 -5.29
CA PHE A 40 16.30 -2.30 -3.89
C PHE A 40 15.01 -1.47 -3.79
N TYR A 41 14.13 -1.61 -4.79
CA TYR A 41 12.76 -1.09 -4.76
C TYR A 41 11.80 -2.02 -5.52
N GLY A 42 11.27 -3.02 -4.84
CA GLY A 42 10.45 -4.07 -5.46
C GLY A 42 9.99 -5.15 -4.48
N THR A 43 9.52 -6.27 -5.02
CA THR A 43 9.10 -7.44 -4.22
C THR A 43 9.94 -8.67 -4.55
N TYR A 44 10.16 -9.50 -3.54
CA TYR A 44 10.95 -10.72 -3.64
C TYR A 44 10.23 -11.89 -2.99
N GLU A 45 10.17 -13.02 -3.70
CA GLU A 45 9.52 -14.24 -3.22
C GLU A 45 10.40 -14.98 -2.21
N THR A 46 9.81 -15.50 -1.15
CA THR A 46 10.47 -16.22 -0.06
C THR A 46 10.40 -17.75 -0.27
N ALA A 47 11.05 -18.52 0.61
CA ALA A 47 11.12 -19.99 0.51
C ALA A 47 9.75 -20.68 0.52
N ASP A 48 8.79 -20.08 1.21
CA ASP A 48 7.41 -20.55 1.40
C ASP A 48 6.42 -20.02 0.34
N GLY A 49 6.92 -19.34 -0.71
CA GLY A 49 6.08 -18.74 -1.76
C GLY A 49 5.39 -17.43 -1.35
N GLY A 50 5.66 -16.95 -0.13
CA GLY A 50 5.31 -15.60 0.30
C GLY A 50 6.20 -14.54 -0.36
N TYR A 51 5.99 -13.27 -0.02
CA TYR A 51 6.78 -12.16 -0.57
C TYR A 51 7.17 -11.13 0.51
N MET A 52 8.34 -10.52 0.33
CA MET A 52 8.78 -9.33 1.05
C MET A 52 8.79 -8.13 0.09
N ALA A 53 8.31 -6.97 0.55
CA ALA A 53 8.48 -5.69 -0.12
C ALA A 53 9.76 -5.03 0.38
N VAL A 54 10.59 -4.54 -0.53
CA VAL A 54 11.90 -3.94 -0.28
C VAL A 54 11.90 -2.55 -0.88
N GLY A 55 12.27 -1.52 -0.11
CA GLY A 55 12.35 -0.14 -0.58
C GLY A 55 13.42 0.77 0.05
N PRO A 56 14.64 0.32 0.42
CA PRO A 56 15.66 1.18 1.01
C PRO A 56 16.37 2.04 -0.06
N LEU A 57 15.72 3.12 -0.49
CA LEU A 57 16.28 4.03 -1.49
C LEU A 57 17.46 4.84 -0.94
N GLU A 58 17.40 5.29 0.30
CA GLU A 58 18.46 6.06 0.95
C GLU A 58 19.66 5.18 1.31
N ARG A 59 20.88 5.73 1.21
CA ARG A 59 22.12 4.95 1.39
C ARG A 59 22.21 4.25 2.74
N LYS A 60 21.81 4.92 3.83
CA LYS A 60 21.84 4.37 5.19
C LYS A 60 20.95 3.13 5.34
N PHE A 61 19.73 3.18 4.80
CA PHE A 61 18.77 2.08 4.86
C PHE A 61 19.22 0.93 3.98
N TYR A 62 19.84 1.23 2.82
CA TYR A 62 20.38 0.20 1.93
C TYR A 62 21.54 -0.55 2.57
N THR A 63 22.43 0.16 3.25
CA THR A 63 23.55 -0.45 3.99
C THR A 63 23.02 -1.44 5.02
N GLU A 64 22.09 -1.01 5.88
CA GLU A 64 21.47 -1.87 6.89
C GLU A 64 20.73 -3.06 6.26
N PHE A 65 20.00 -2.82 5.17
CA PHE A 65 19.32 -3.89 4.41
C PHE A 65 20.29 -4.97 3.93
N ILE A 66 21.38 -4.59 3.27
CA ILE A 66 22.36 -5.54 2.72
C ILE A 66 23.12 -6.27 3.83
N GLU A 67 23.38 -5.61 4.95
CA GLU A 67 23.96 -6.21 6.16
C GLU A 67 23.03 -7.27 6.78
N LEU A 68 21.76 -6.92 7.05
CA LEU A 68 20.76 -7.85 7.62
C LEU A 68 20.41 -8.99 6.68
N LEU A 69 20.37 -8.71 5.38
CA LEU A 69 20.20 -9.72 4.34
C LEU A 69 21.41 -10.67 4.30
N GLY A 70 22.60 -10.21 4.73
CA GLY A 70 23.81 -11.02 4.83
C GLY A 70 24.50 -11.23 3.48
N ILE A 71 24.49 -10.20 2.62
CA ILE A 71 25.15 -10.26 1.29
C ILE A 71 26.14 -9.11 1.06
N ALA A 72 26.52 -8.38 2.11
CA ALA A 72 27.39 -7.21 2.02
C ALA A 72 28.77 -7.46 1.38
N ASP A 73 29.29 -8.67 1.51
CA ASP A 73 30.58 -9.11 0.97
C ASP A 73 30.54 -9.48 -0.52
N ARG A 74 29.35 -9.75 -1.06
CA ARG A 74 29.16 -10.28 -2.43
C ARG A 74 28.21 -9.47 -3.31
N ALA A 75 27.44 -8.54 -2.74
CA ALA A 75 26.51 -7.71 -3.49
C ALA A 75 27.26 -6.68 -4.34
N PRO A 76 26.94 -6.55 -5.64
CA PRO A 76 27.40 -5.43 -6.45
C PRO A 76 26.98 -4.09 -5.84
N ALA A 77 27.73 -3.03 -6.14
CA ALA A 77 27.43 -1.69 -5.64
C ALA A 77 26.05 -1.21 -6.15
N ARG A 78 25.24 -0.61 -5.27
CA ARG A 78 23.93 -0.04 -5.65
C ARG A 78 23.97 0.99 -6.78
N ASP A 79 25.08 1.71 -6.91
CA ASP A 79 25.25 2.80 -7.88
C ASP A 79 25.85 2.29 -9.22
N ASP A 80 26.12 0.98 -9.33
CA ASP A 80 26.55 0.30 -10.55
C ASP A 80 25.34 -0.28 -11.29
N PHE A 81 24.78 0.52 -12.20
CA PHE A 81 23.57 0.19 -12.96
C PHE A 81 23.75 -1.03 -13.88
N ASP A 82 24.96 -1.26 -14.40
CA ASP A 82 25.24 -2.40 -15.29
C ASP A 82 25.16 -3.73 -14.52
N SER A 83 25.45 -3.69 -13.21
CA SER A 83 25.37 -4.85 -12.31
C SER A 83 24.00 -5.04 -11.64
N TRP A 84 22.99 -4.20 -11.93
CA TRP A 84 21.68 -4.30 -11.27
C TRP A 84 20.96 -5.63 -11.49
N ALA A 85 21.17 -6.27 -12.65
CA ALA A 85 20.64 -7.62 -12.88
C ALA A 85 21.23 -8.63 -11.88
N ALA A 86 22.55 -8.60 -11.68
CA ALA A 86 23.23 -9.47 -10.73
C ALA A 86 22.85 -9.15 -9.28
N LEU A 87 22.73 -7.87 -8.91
CA LEU A 87 22.28 -7.45 -7.58
C LEU A 87 20.87 -7.96 -7.29
N ARG A 88 19.94 -7.85 -8.25
CA ARG A 88 18.58 -8.38 -8.13
C ARG A 88 18.58 -9.88 -7.89
N THR A 89 19.38 -10.63 -8.65
CA THR A 89 19.53 -12.08 -8.44
C THR A 89 20.05 -12.39 -7.05
N ALA A 90 21.11 -11.72 -6.59
CA ALA A 90 21.66 -11.95 -5.25
C ALA A 90 20.66 -11.67 -4.13
N ILE A 91 19.83 -10.63 -4.27
CA ILE A 91 18.74 -10.31 -3.33
C ILE A 91 17.66 -11.40 -3.37
N ALA A 92 17.21 -11.79 -4.55
CA ALA A 92 16.16 -12.80 -4.74
C ALA A 92 16.58 -14.17 -4.19
N ASP A 93 17.79 -14.62 -4.54
CA ASP A 93 18.34 -15.88 -4.08
C ASP A 93 18.40 -15.92 -2.55
N ARG A 94 18.78 -14.80 -1.93
CA ARG A 94 18.83 -14.73 -0.48
C ARG A 94 17.43 -14.81 0.14
N PHE A 95 16.43 -14.09 -0.39
CA PHE A 95 15.06 -14.21 0.13
C PHE A 95 14.49 -15.62 0.02
N LYS A 96 14.89 -16.41 -0.99
CA LYS A 96 14.48 -17.81 -1.16
C LYS A 96 15.04 -18.78 -0.12
N GLU A 97 15.96 -18.37 0.74
CA GLU A 97 16.56 -19.24 1.77
C GLU A 97 15.74 -19.34 3.05
N ARG A 98 14.78 -18.43 3.29
CA ARG A 98 13.93 -18.42 4.50
C ARG A 98 12.49 -18.08 4.18
N SER A 99 11.58 -18.46 5.06
CA SER A 99 10.15 -18.11 4.97
C SER A 99 9.91 -16.61 5.15
N ARG A 100 8.71 -16.15 4.76
CA ARG A 100 8.29 -14.75 4.96
C ARG A 100 8.29 -14.36 6.45
N GLU A 101 7.89 -15.27 7.34
CA GLU A 101 7.86 -15.02 8.78
C GLU A 101 9.27 -14.84 9.37
N GLU A 102 10.21 -15.71 9.00
CA GLU A 102 11.61 -15.60 9.43
C GLU A 102 12.26 -14.30 8.93
N TRP A 103 11.98 -13.89 7.69
CA TRP A 103 12.45 -12.59 7.19
C TRP A 103 11.81 -11.41 7.88
N THR A 104 10.51 -11.50 8.18
CA THR A 104 9.82 -10.48 8.97
C THR A 104 10.50 -10.30 10.31
N ALA A 105 10.86 -11.38 11.00
CA ALA A 105 11.59 -11.30 12.27
C ALA A 105 13.00 -10.71 12.14
N VAL A 106 13.71 -10.96 11.02
CA VAL A 106 15.04 -10.37 10.77
C VAL A 106 14.98 -8.85 10.61
N PHE A 107 13.97 -8.36 9.88
CA PHE A 107 13.83 -6.94 9.57
C PHE A 107 12.94 -6.18 10.56
N ASP A 108 12.31 -6.87 11.52
CA ASP A 108 11.48 -6.24 12.53
C ASP A 108 12.30 -5.21 13.32
N THR A 109 11.70 -4.05 13.59
CA THR A 109 12.33 -2.90 14.26
C THR A 109 13.56 -2.27 13.58
N SER A 110 13.96 -2.74 12.39
CA SER A 110 15.06 -2.17 11.61
C SER A 110 14.63 -0.99 10.75
N ASP A 111 15.59 -0.18 10.31
CA ASP A 111 15.38 0.92 9.35
C ASP A 111 15.63 0.46 7.89
N ALA A 112 15.76 -0.85 7.65
CA ALA A 112 16.09 -1.43 6.34
C ALA A 112 15.00 -1.31 5.25
N CYS A 113 13.84 -0.73 5.58
CA CYS A 113 12.70 -0.56 4.68
C CYS A 113 12.24 -1.88 4.01
N VAL A 114 12.15 -2.96 4.80
CA VAL A 114 11.64 -4.26 4.36
C VAL A 114 10.41 -4.64 5.17
N ALA A 115 9.34 -5.07 4.52
CA ALA A 115 8.10 -5.48 5.17
C ALA A 115 7.46 -6.70 4.49
N PRO A 116 6.72 -7.55 5.21
CA PRO A 116 5.99 -8.66 4.60
C PRO A 116 4.88 -8.13 3.68
N VAL A 117 4.73 -8.74 2.51
CA VAL A 117 3.56 -8.51 1.67
C VAL A 117 2.40 -9.32 2.24
N LEU A 118 1.41 -8.61 2.79
CA LEU A 118 0.21 -9.20 3.39
C LEU A 118 -0.94 -9.26 2.37
N SER A 119 -1.71 -10.33 2.43
CA SER A 119 -3.01 -10.40 1.75
C SER A 119 -4.04 -9.48 2.43
N LEU A 120 -5.13 -9.20 1.72
CA LEU A 120 -6.27 -8.46 2.27
C LEU A 120 -6.92 -9.15 3.50
N ARG A 121 -6.69 -10.45 3.68
CA ARG A 121 -7.20 -11.22 4.83
C ARG A 121 -6.25 -11.18 6.03
N GLU A 122 -4.95 -11.04 5.80
CA GLU A 122 -3.92 -10.92 6.85
C GLU A 122 -3.78 -9.49 7.37
N ALA A 123 -3.95 -8.50 6.50
CA ALA A 123 -3.75 -7.09 6.87
C ALA A 123 -4.57 -6.64 8.11
N PRO A 124 -5.85 -7.01 8.28
CA PRO A 124 -6.62 -6.62 9.47
C PRO A 124 -6.04 -7.12 10.80
N SER A 125 -5.37 -8.27 10.81
CA SER A 125 -4.80 -8.86 12.03
C SER A 125 -3.34 -8.46 12.29
N HIS A 126 -2.68 -7.76 11.37
CA HIS A 126 -1.31 -7.30 11.58
C HIS A 126 -1.23 -6.38 12.82
N PRO A 127 -0.27 -6.57 13.75
CA PRO A 127 -0.23 -5.87 15.03
C PRO A 127 -0.37 -4.35 14.92
N GLN A 128 0.35 -3.72 13.98
CA GLN A 128 0.29 -2.27 13.76
C GLN A 128 -1.06 -1.79 13.21
N LEU A 129 -1.74 -2.60 12.40
CA LEU A 129 -3.03 -2.24 11.79
C LEU A 129 -4.17 -2.46 12.79
N ALA A 130 -4.09 -3.52 13.59
CA ALA A 130 -5.01 -3.81 14.70
C ALA A 130 -4.90 -2.77 15.83
N ALA A 131 -3.69 -2.46 16.30
CA ALA A 131 -3.45 -1.45 17.34
C ALA A 131 -3.96 -0.05 16.94
N ARG A 132 -3.99 0.22 15.63
CA ARG A 132 -4.51 1.46 15.09
C ARG A 132 -5.98 1.40 14.72
N SER A 133 -6.67 0.26 14.78
CA SER A 133 -8.04 0.10 14.26
C SER A 133 -8.17 0.61 12.81
N THR A 134 -7.18 0.30 11.96
CA THR A 134 -7.20 0.68 10.54
C THR A 134 -8.33 -0.03 9.79
N PHE A 135 -8.67 -1.24 10.23
CA PHE A 135 -9.85 -1.98 9.81
C PHE A 135 -10.81 -2.11 10.99
N LEU A 136 -12.10 -2.18 10.69
CA LEU A 136 -13.17 -2.45 11.65
C LEU A 136 -14.12 -3.51 11.11
N ASP A 137 -14.81 -4.21 12.00
CA ASP A 137 -15.97 -5.03 11.65
C ASP A 137 -17.25 -4.22 11.89
N HIS A 138 -18.13 -4.18 10.90
CA HIS A 138 -19.46 -3.59 11.05
C HIS A 138 -20.47 -4.42 10.27
N GLY A 139 -21.45 -4.99 10.96
CA GLY A 139 -22.44 -5.87 10.35
C GLY A 139 -21.86 -7.17 9.80
N GLY A 140 -20.77 -7.68 10.40
CA GLY A 140 -20.08 -8.89 9.94
C GLY A 140 -19.20 -8.69 8.70
N ILE A 141 -18.92 -7.44 8.33
CA ILE A 141 -18.06 -7.08 7.21
C ILE A 141 -16.83 -6.36 7.76
N THR A 142 -15.65 -6.96 7.54
CA THR A 142 -14.36 -6.31 7.79
C THR A 142 -14.03 -5.33 6.67
N GLN A 143 -13.83 -4.06 7.01
CA GLN A 143 -13.58 -2.98 6.05
C GLN A 143 -12.64 -1.90 6.62
N PRO A 144 -11.99 -1.09 5.78
CA PRO A 144 -11.20 0.05 6.25
C PRO A 144 -12.05 1.03 7.08
N ALA A 145 -11.50 1.53 8.19
CA ALA A 145 -12.08 2.61 8.94
C ALA A 145 -11.98 3.94 8.17
N PRO A 146 -12.88 4.92 8.41
CA PRO A 146 -12.78 6.24 7.81
C PRO A 146 -11.42 6.91 8.04
N ALA A 147 -10.90 7.57 7.00
CA ALA A 147 -9.62 8.28 7.02
C ALA A 147 -9.77 9.68 6.38
N PRO A 148 -8.99 10.70 6.83
CA PRO A 148 -8.01 10.65 7.93
C PRO A 148 -8.69 10.64 9.32
N ARG A 149 -7.89 10.53 10.39
CA ARG A 149 -8.38 10.59 11.77
C ARG A 149 -8.45 12.03 12.26
N PHE A 150 -9.54 12.37 12.95
CA PHE A 150 -9.74 13.67 13.57
C PHE A 150 -9.76 13.49 15.09
N SER A 151 -9.06 14.36 15.81
CA SER A 151 -8.93 14.28 17.28
C SER A 151 -10.22 14.67 18.01
N ALA A 152 -10.93 15.69 17.54
CA ALA A 152 -12.14 16.21 18.19
C ALA A 152 -13.43 15.53 17.72
N THR A 153 -13.51 15.19 16.43
CA THR A 153 -14.71 14.60 15.80
C THR A 153 -14.35 13.34 15.01
N PRO A 154 -14.02 12.22 15.67
CA PRO A 154 -13.63 10.99 14.99
C PRO A 154 -14.68 10.53 13.98
N GLY A 155 -14.23 10.09 12.81
CA GLY A 155 -15.10 9.44 11.82
C GLY A 155 -15.57 8.08 12.32
N ALA A 156 -16.81 7.71 12.01
CA ALA A 156 -17.40 6.43 12.42
C ALA A 156 -18.30 5.87 11.31
N VAL A 157 -18.28 4.54 11.14
CA VAL A 157 -19.27 3.82 10.34
C VAL A 157 -20.52 3.63 11.20
N ARG A 158 -21.66 4.16 10.74
CA ARG A 158 -22.90 4.23 11.55
C ARG A 158 -24.01 3.30 11.07
N ARG A 159 -24.03 2.96 9.77
CA ARG A 159 -25.06 2.13 9.15
C ARG A 159 -24.40 1.08 8.27
N THR A 160 -25.06 -0.07 8.18
CA THR A 160 -24.77 -1.06 7.14
C THR A 160 -25.21 -0.53 5.77
N PRO A 161 -24.68 -1.06 4.67
CA PRO A 161 -25.13 -0.69 3.32
C PRO A 161 -26.66 -0.83 3.18
N ALA A 162 -27.33 0.26 2.83
CA ALA A 162 -28.76 0.27 2.59
C ALA A 162 -29.10 -0.32 1.21
N ARG A 163 -30.30 -0.89 1.07
CA ARG A 163 -30.85 -1.21 -0.24
C ARG A 163 -31.32 0.08 -0.92
N PRO A 164 -31.33 0.15 -2.26
CA PRO A 164 -31.92 1.28 -2.97
C PRO A 164 -33.35 1.56 -2.49
N GLY A 165 -33.60 2.80 -2.06
CA GLY A 165 -34.92 3.26 -1.61
C GLY A 165 -35.33 2.89 -0.18
N ALA A 166 -34.52 2.14 0.58
CA ALA A 166 -34.89 1.67 1.92
C ALA A 166 -35.10 2.80 2.94
N ASP A 167 -34.39 3.92 2.78
CA ASP A 167 -34.39 5.03 3.74
C ASP A 167 -35.17 6.26 3.22
N THR A 168 -35.82 6.18 2.04
CA THR A 168 -36.46 7.33 1.38
C THR A 168 -37.48 8.03 2.29
N ASP A 169 -38.35 7.26 2.93
CA ASP A 169 -39.38 7.78 3.84
C ASP A 169 -38.81 8.43 5.10
N GLU A 170 -37.78 7.83 5.69
CA GLU A 170 -37.09 8.36 6.86
C GLU A 170 -36.44 9.71 6.52
N VAL A 171 -35.68 9.76 5.42
CA VAL A 171 -34.97 10.95 4.94
C VAL A 171 -35.96 12.05 4.54
N ALA A 172 -37.06 11.72 3.86
CA ALA A 172 -38.07 12.69 3.46
C ALA A 172 -38.72 13.38 4.68
N ARG A 173 -38.93 12.65 5.78
CA ARG A 173 -39.43 13.24 7.04
C ARG A 173 -38.37 14.08 7.74
N ASP A 174 -37.13 13.59 7.84
CA ASP A 174 -36.01 14.30 8.48
C ASP A 174 -35.72 15.65 7.81
N TRP A 175 -35.77 15.70 6.48
CA TRP A 175 -35.55 16.92 5.70
C TRP A 175 -36.81 17.79 5.55
N GLY A 176 -37.97 17.35 6.04
CA GLY A 176 -39.24 18.09 5.96
C GLY A 176 -39.85 18.16 4.55
N VAL A 177 -39.57 17.17 3.69
CA VAL A 177 -40.03 17.10 2.29
C VAL A 177 -40.95 15.90 2.05
N THR A 178 -42.02 15.79 2.84
CA THR A 178 -42.97 14.65 2.80
C THR A 178 -43.70 14.50 1.46
N SER A 179 -43.73 15.53 0.62
CA SER A 179 -44.26 15.45 -0.74
C SER A 179 -43.58 14.39 -1.62
N LEU A 180 -42.35 13.98 -1.29
CA LEU A 180 -41.65 12.88 -1.98
C LEU A 180 -42.29 11.49 -1.74
N ILE A 181 -43.15 11.35 -0.72
CA ILE A 181 -43.78 10.08 -0.33
C ILE A 181 -45.31 10.10 -0.41
N GLU A 182 -45.92 11.25 -0.71
CA GLU A 182 -47.38 11.44 -0.76
C GLU A 182 -48.05 10.92 -2.06
N GLY A 183 -47.31 10.25 -2.97
CA GLY A 183 -47.80 9.84 -4.28
C GLY A 183 -47.51 8.40 -4.71
N ASN A 184 -46.96 7.55 -3.83
CA ASN A 184 -46.63 6.16 -4.17
C ASN A 184 -47.65 5.22 -3.50
N PRO A 185 -48.70 4.74 -4.20
CA PRO A 185 -49.61 3.76 -3.62
C PRO A 185 -48.82 2.44 -3.42
N SER A 186 -48.84 1.96 -2.18
CA SER A 186 -48.36 0.62 -1.79
C SER A 186 -49.02 -0.50 -2.60
#